data_AF-A0A1M6GZI1-F1
#
_entry.id   AF-A0A1M6GZI1-F1
#
_cell.length_a   1.000
_cell.length_b   1.000
_cell.length_c   1.000
_cell.angle_alpha   90.00
_cell.angle_beta   90.00
_cell.angle_gamma   90.00
#
_symmetry.space_group_name_H-M   'P 1'
#
loop_
_entity.id
_entity.type
_entity.pdbx_description
1 polymer ?
#
loop_
_entity_poly.entity_id
_entity_poly.type
_entity_poly.pdbx_seq_one_letter_code
_entity_poly.pdbx_strand_id
1 'polypeptide(L)'
;MNNKNRIEKINEELNETMESLQNVRIIQKKIASVSESLGYLKNQREELYIKLEKEEKDVEKLNNFTFENLFCTLTSSKTDKLQKEEEEVLEVKSRIDRLNYEIQAEERQLKNLKSDKSSRLKLKKRYAELLNEKREIIKTIYPGIWRELEKRNEEIDCLKLKLKEIKEAVFAGERASAQVGKIQKTLQSAANWGTLDMVGGGLLSSVAKRNKMREAQDQIHDFQHTLRKFSRELKDVDLEIIIDLGIDDFLGFADWFFDGLLVDWMVQSKINNARDQVNSLDSKINNLINRLRMELKRTDSQIKDLEEINRNEIIAVERES
;
A
#
# COMPACT_ATOMS: atom_id res chain seq x y z
N MET A 1 -21.74 26.98 -36.84
CA MET A 1 -21.87 26.76 -35.39
C MET A 1 -20.72 27.51 -34.74
N ASN A 2 -21.00 28.53 -33.92
CA ASN A 2 -19.96 29.36 -33.30
C ASN A 2 -19.04 28.50 -32.42
N ASN A 3 -17.74 28.79 -32.37
CA ASN A 3 -16.78 28.03 -31.55
C ASN A 3 -17.18 28.05 -30.06
N LYS A 4 -17.81 29.13 -29.59
CA LYS A 4 -18.48 29.24 -28.29
C LYS A 4 -19.45 28.09 -28.00
N ASN A 5 -20.44 27.90 -28.88
CA ASN A 5 -21.47 26.87 -28.75
C ASN A 5 -20.87 25.44 -28.79
N ARG A 6 -19.70 25.25 -29.42
CA ARG A 6 -19.00 23.96 -29.40
C ARG A 6 -18.30 23.72 -28.07
N ILE A 7 -17.66 24.73 -27.49
CA ILE A 7 -17.01 24.63 -26.17
C ILE A 7 -18.06 24.43 -25.07
N GLU A 8 -19.18 25.17 -25.10
CA GLU A 8 -20.28 25.01 -24.14
C GLU A 8 -20.87 23.59 -24.18
N LYS A 9 -21.14 23.06 -25.37
CA LYS A 9 -21.65 21.70 -25.53
C LYS A 9 -20.65 20.63 -25.05
N ILE A 10 -19.36 20.81 -25.32
CA ILE A 10 -18.32 19.90 -24.80
C ILE A 10 -18.24 19.98 -23.27
N ASN A 11 -18.40 21.16 -22.68
CA ASN A 11 -18.40 21.34 -21.22
C ASN A 11 -19.60 20.65 -20.54
N GLU A 12 -20.79 20.72 -21.14
CA GLU A 12 -21.96 19.95 -20.69
C GLU A 12 -21.70 18.43 -20.75
N GLU A 13 -21.22 17.93 -21.90
CA GLU A 13 -20.90 16.51 -22.07
C GLU A 13 -19.78 16.05 -21.11
N LEU A 14 -18.79 16.90 -20.80
CA LEU A 14 -17.72 16.61 -19.83
C LEU A 14 -18.25 16.50 -18.39
N ASN A 15 -19.19 17.36 -18.00
CA ASN A 15 -19.79 17.31 -16.66
C ASN A 15 -20.62 16.04 -16.47
N GLU A 16 -21.50 15.72 -17.42
CA GLU A 16 -22.34 14.50 -17.39
C GLU A 16 -21.49 13.22 -17.33
N THR A 17 -20.41 13.17 -18.12
CA THR A 17 -19.49 12.03 -18.13
C THR A 17 -18.65 11.96 -16.85
N MET A 18 -18.26 13.09 -16.25
CA MET A 18 -17.53 13.13 -14.98
C MET A 18 -18.37 12.64 -13.80
N GLU A 19 -19.63 13.07 -13.69
CA GLU A 19 -20.59 12.56 -12.69
C GLU A 19 -20.75 11.04 -12.80
N SER A 20 -20.85 10.54 -14.02
CA SER A 20 -20.94 9.10 -14.31
C SER A 20 -19.66 8.31 -13.92
N LEU A 21 -18.49 8.97 -13.93
CA LEU A 21 -17.18 8.37 -13.65
C LEU A 21 -16.78 8.34 -12.16
N GLN A 22 -17.30 9.24 -11.32
CA GLN A 22 -16.97 9.29 -9.87
C GLN A 22 -17.25 7.94 -9.14
N ASN A 23 -18.18 7.16 -9.66
CA ASN A 23 -18.62 5.89 -9.06
C ASN A 23 -17.75 4.67 -9.42
N VAL A 24 -16.75 4.80 -10.30
CA VAL A 24 -15.91 3.67 -10.76
C VAL A 24 -15.17 2.96 -9.62
N ARG A 25 -14.63 3.72 -8.66
CA ARG A 25 -13.95 3.14 -7.48
C ARG A 25 -14.91 2.33 -6.61
N ILE A 26 -16.16 2.77 -6.50
CA ILE A 26 -17.19 2.06 -5.72
C ILE A 26 -17.53 0.72 -6.37
N ILE A 27 -17.66 0.70 -7.69
CA ILE A 27 -17.95 -0.53 -8.44
C ILE A 27 -16.77 -1.51 -8.39
N GLN A 28 -15.53 -1.01 -8.44
CA GLN A 28 -14.35 -1.85 -8.25
C GLN A 28 -14.34 -2.51 -6.86
N LYS A 29 -14.66 -1.76 -5.81
CA LYS A 29 -14.83 -2.32 -4.45
C LYS A 29 -15.95 -3.36 -4.39
N LYS A 30 -17.10 -3.09 -4.99
CA LYS A 30 -18.24 -4.04 -5.07
C LYS A 30 -17.89 -5.31 -5.84
N ILE A 31 -17.14 -5.19 -6.94
CA ILE A 31 -16.66 -6.36 -7.70
C ILE A 31 -15.70 -7.19 -6.85
N ALA A 32 -14.79 -6.56 -6.12
CA ALA A 32 -13.87 -7.25 -5.23
C ALA A 32 -14.61 -8.02 -4.13
N SER A 33 -15.55 -7.36 -3.42
CA SER A 33 -16.32 -8.00 -2.36
C SER A 33 -17.20 -9.15 -2.84
N VAL A 34 -17.88 -8.99 -3.99
CA VAL A 34 -18.69 -10.07 -4.58
C VAL A 34 -17.81 -11.21 -5.08
N SER A 35 -16.62 -10.93 -5.61
CA SER A 35 -15.69 -11.98 -6.05
C SER A 35 -15.13 -12.79 -4.87
N GLU A 36 -14.88 -12.14 -3.73
CA GLU A 36 -14.44 -12.77 -2.49
C GLU A 36 -15.54 -13.66 -1.88
N SER A 37 -16.78 -13.16 -1.78
CA SER A 37 -17.95 -13.92 -1.35
C SER A 37 -18.16 -15.17 -2.21
N LEU A 38 -18.07 -15.01 -3.53
CA LEU A 38 -18.23 -16.10 -4.48
C LEU A 38 -17.13 -17.15 -4.37
N GLY A 39 -15.89 -16.73 -4.06
CA GLY A 39 -14.79 -17.65 -3.75
C GLY A 39 -15.07 -18.46 -2.48
N TYR A 40 -15.57 -17.81 -1.43
CA TYR A 40 -15.95 -18.46 -0.18
C TYR A 40 -17.10 -19.47 -0.37
N LEU A 41 -18.17 -19.09 -1.06
CA LEU A 41 -19.31 -19.99 -1.34
C LEU A 41 -18.88 -21.20 -2.19
N LYS A 42 -17.99 -21.01 -3.17
CA LYS A 42 -17.45 -22.11 -3.97
C LYS A 42 -16.60 -23.08 -3.13
N ASN A 43 -15.78 -22.56 -2.21
CA ASN A 43 -15.00 -23.40 -1.30
C ASN A 43 -15.91 -24.19 -0.35
N GLN A 44 -16.93 -23.56 0.24
CA GLN A 44 -17.91 -24.26 1.08
C GLN A 44 -18.64 -25.37 0.31
N ARG A 45 -18.99 -25.12 -0.95
CA ARG A 45 -19.60 -26.14 -1.80
C ARG A 45 -18.67 -27.33 -2.03
N GLU A 46 -17.39 -27.07 -2.26
CA GLU A 46 -16.38 -28.12 -2.44
C GLU A 46 -16.21 -28.97 -1.17
N GLU A 47 -16.18 -28.33 0.00
CA GLU A 47 -16.16 -29.03 1.30
C GLU A 47 -17.40 -29.91 1.49
N LEU A 48 -18.58 -29.45 1.07
CA LEU A 48 -19.80 -30.25 1.11
C LEU A 48 -19.82 -31.37 0.08
N TYR A 49 -19.20 -31.22 -1.10
CA TYR A 49 -19.03 -32.33 -2.04
C TYR A 49 -18.12 -33.42 -1.46
N ILE A 50 -17.03 -33.04 -0.80
CA ILE A 50 -16.16 -34.01 -0.10
C ILE A 50 -16.92 -34.70 1.03
N LYS A 51 -17.79 -33.98 1.76
CA LYS A 51 -18.65 -34.58 2.78
C LYS A 51 -19.65 -35.54 2.14
N LEU A 52 -20.31 -35.14 1.05
CA LEU A 52 -21.28 -35.96 0.33
C LEU A 52 -20.67 -37.29 -0.13
N GLU A 53 -19.44 -37.26 -0.68
CA GLU A 53 -18.75 -38.48 -1.12
C GLU A 53 -18.46 -39.45 0.04
N LYS A 54 -18.27 -38.95 1.26
CA LYS A 54 -18.09 -39.79 2.45
C LYS A 54 -19.42 -40.43 2.86
N GLU A 55 -20.49 -39.62 2.96
CA GLU A 55 -21.81 -40.12 3.35
C GLU A 55 -22.34 -41.15 2.32
N GLU A 56 -22.16 -40.90 1.01
CA GLU A 56 -22.55 -41.84 -0.05
C GLU A 56 -21.77 -43.18 0.04
N LYS A 57 -20.47 -43.14 0.39
CA LYS A 57 -19.67 -44.36 0.63
C LYS A 57 -20.11 -45.13 1.87
N ASP A 58 -20.58 -44.46 2.91
CA ASP A 58 -21.05 -45.11 4.13
C ASP A 58 -22.42 -45.77 3.92
N VAL A 59 -23.30 -45.14 3.14
CA VAL A 59 -24.53 -45.76 2.60
C VAL A 59 -24.19 -47.00 1.74
N GLU A 60 -23.22 -46.91 0.83
CA GLU A 60 -22.80 -48.04 -0.01
C GLU A 60 -22.22 -49.20 0.81
N LYS A 61 -21.38 -48.93 1.81
CA LYS A 61 -20.86 -49.97 2.71
C LYS A 61 -21.98 -50.69 3.43
N LEU A 62 -22.95 -49.96 3.99
CA LEU A 62 -24.10 -50.53 4.69
C LEU A 62 -24.99 -51.36 3.77
N ASN A 63 -25.16 -50.94 2.51
CA ASN A 63 -25.87 -51.70 1.48
C ASN A 63 -25.11 -52.97 1.03
N ASN A 64 -23.78 -52.91 0.91
CA ASN A 64 -22.93 -54.01 0.42
C ASN A 64 -22.57 -55.07 1.47
N PHE A 65 -22.85 -54.87 2.77
CA PHE A 65 -22.70 -55.92 3.78
C PHE A 65 -23.76 -57.02 3.61
N THR A 66 -23.41 -58.04 2.82
CA THR A 66 -24.23 -59.24 2.53
C THR A 66 -23.95 -60.37 3.54
N PHE A 67 -24.87 -60.49 4.50
CA PHE A 67 -25.49 -61.70 5.10
C PHE A 67 -24.75 -62.94 5.62
N GLU A 68 -23.43 -63.11 5.58
CA GLU A 68 -22.85 -64.40 6.05
C GLU A 68 -22.51 -64.53 7.55
N ASN A 69 -22.77 -63.54 8.43
CA ASN A 69 -22.38 -63.73 9.84
C ASN A 69 -23.16 -63.08 11.01
N LEU A 70 -24.30 -62.38 10.87
CA LEU A 70 -24.90 -61.68 12.03
C LEU A 70 -26.44 -61.70 12.10
N PHE A 71 -26.93 -62.34 13.17
CA PHE A 71 -28.32 -62.71 13.51
C PHE A 71 -29.27 -61.54 13.89
N CYS A 72 -30.57 -61.85 13.94
CA CYS A 72 -31.78 -61.00 13.96
C CYS A 72 -32.05 -60.03 15.15
N THR A 73 -31.04 -59.54 15.86
CA THR A 73 -31.19 -58.32 16.71
C THR A 73 -30.67 -57.08 15.99
N LEU A 74 -29.91 -57.29 14.91
CA LEU A 74 -29.26 -56.23 14.12
C LEU A 74 -30.07 -55.74 12.93
N THR A 75 -31.10 -56.46 12.46
CA THR A 75 -31.82 -56.14 11.23
C THR A 75 -32.67 -54.87 11.36
N SER A 76 -33.33 -54.63 12.51
CA SER A 76 -33.99 -53.34 12.80
C SER A 76 -32.97 -52.22 12.97
N SER A 77 -31.85 -52.48 13.66
CA SER A 77 -30.80 -51.47 13.85
C SER A 77 -30.05 -51.12 12.55
N LYS A 78 -30.00 -52.02 11.56
CA LYS A 78 -29.40 -51.78 10.25
C LYS A 78 -30.32 -50.95 9.37
N THR A 79 -31.62 -51.22 9.37
CA THR A 79 -32.61 -50.40 8.65
C THR A 79 -32.67 -48.99 9.22
N ASP A 80 -32.63 -48.84 10.55
CA ASP A 80 -32.63 -47.54 11.22
C ASP A 80 -31.34 -46.75 10.92
N LYS A 81 -30.19 -47.43 10.86
CA LYS A 81 -28.91 -46.81 10.48
C LYS A 81 -28.88 -46.42 9.00
N LEU A 82 -29.35 -47.28 8.10
CA LEU A 82 -29.40 -46.96 6.67
C LEU A 82 -30.31 -45.76 6.40
N GLN A 83 -31.49 -45.71 7.02
CA GLN A 83 -32.39 -44.57 6.91
C GLN A 83 -31.73 -43.27 7.40
N LYS A 84 -31.01 -43.33 8.52
CA LYS A 84 -30.29 -42.17 9.06
C LYS A 84 -29.20 -41.68 8.10
N GLU A 85 -28.46 -42.57 7.47
CA GLU A 85 -27.40 -42.23 6.52
C GLU A 85 -27.97 -41.65 5.21
N GLU A 86 -29.12 -42.17 4.75
CA GLU A 86 -29.88 -41.59 3.63
C GLU A 86 -30.41 -40.17 3.95
N GLU A 87 -30.87 -39.95 5.20
CA GLU A 87 -31.27 -38.62 5.68
C GLU A 87 -30.08 -37.65 5.73
N GLU A 88 -28.91 -38.09 6.17
CA GLU A 88 -27.66 -37.31 6.20
C GLU A 88 -27.19 -36.93 4.76
N VAL A 89 -27.29 -37.85 3.80
CA VAL A 89 -27.04 -37.58 2.37
C VAL A 89 -28.02 -36.54 1.82
N LEU A 90 -29.31 -36.67 2.14
CA LEU A 90 -30.35 -35.75 1.67
C LEU A 90 -30.14 -34.33 2.22
N GLU A 91 -29.74 -34.21 3.49
CA GLU A 91 -29.40 -32.92 4.10
C GLU A 91 -28.22 -32.24 3.40
N VAL A 92 -27.15 -33.00 3.10
CA VAL A 92 -25.97 -32.47 2.40
C VAL A 92 -26.33 -32.04 0.97
N LYS A 93 -27.13 -32.82 0.23
CA LYS A 93 -27.61 -32.46 -1.12
C LYS A 93 -28.43 -31.17 -1.12
N SER A 94 -29.40 -31.05 -0.20
CA SER A 94 -30.19 -29.84 0.01
C SER A 94 -29.31 -28.60 0.25
N ARG A 95 -28.25 -28.76 1.04
CA ARG A 95 -27.32 -27.67 1.36
C ARG A 95 -26.45 -27.27 0.16
N ILE A 96 -26.03 -28.24 -0.66
CA ILE A 96 -25.33 -27.99 -1.93
C ILE A 96 -26.23 -27.26 -2.91
N ASP A 97 -27.51 -27.65 -3.04
CA ASP A 97 -28.46 -26.99 -3.93
C ASP A 97 -28.69 -25.52 -3.55
N ARG A 98 -28.81 -25.25 -2.24
CA ARG A 98 -28.89 -23.89 -1.72
C ARG A 98 -27.64 -23.06 -2.06
N LEU A 99 -26.45 -23.60 -1.83
CA LEU A 99 -25.20 -22.91 -2.19
C LEU A 99 -25.09 -22.68 -3.69
N ASN A 100 -25.53 -23.63 -4.52
CA ASN A 100 -25.54 -23.46 -5.98
C ASN A 100 -26.47 -22.32 -6.42
N TYR A 101 -27.63 -22.18 -5.79
CA TYR A 101 -28.52 -21.04 -6.03
C TYR A 101 -27.87 -19.71 -5.64
N GLU A 102 -27.25 -19.65 -4.46
CA GLU A 102 -26.55 -18.46 -3.97
C GLU A 102 -25.36 -18.08 -4.88
N ILE A 103 -24.54 -19.06 -5.29
CA ILE A 103 -23.44 -18.87 -6.25
C ILE A 103 -23.98 -18.34 -7.58
N GLN A 104 -25.07 -18.90 -8.10
CA GLN A 104 -25.64 -18.46 -9.36
C GLN A 104 -26.17 -17.02 -9.28
N ALA A 105 -26.76 -16.63 -8.15
CA ALA A 105 -27.22 -15.27 -7.90
C ALA A 105 -26.04 -14.29 -7.86
N GLU A 106 -24.96 -14.63 -7.14
CA GLU A 106 -23.75 -13.80 -7.08
C GLU A 106 -23.02 -13.73 -8.44
N GLU A 107 -23.01 -14.81 -9.23
CA GLU A 107 -22.44 -14.82 -10.58
C GLU A 107 -23.20 -13.87 -11.52
N ARG A 108 -24.53 -13.83 -11.43
CA ARG A 108 -25.35 -12.85 -12.18
C ARG A 108 -25.05 -11.42 -11.75
N GLN A 109 -24.95 -11.18 -10.44
CA GLN A 109 -24.60 -9.86 -9.91
C GLN A 109 -23.21 -9.42 -10.38
N LEU A 110 -22.23 -10.33 -10.35
CA LEU A 110 -20.87 -10.07 -10.82
C LEU A 110 -20.84 -9.77 -12.32
N LYS A 111 -21.63 -10.50 -13.12
CA LYS A 111 -21.78 -10.24 -14.56
C LYS A 111 -22.33 -8.84 -14.82
N ASN A 112 -23.38 -8.43 -14.12
CA ASN A 112 -23.99 -7.10 -14.23
C ASN A 112 -22.99 -6.01 -13.82
N LEU A 113 -22.29 -6.19 -12.70
CA LEU A 113 -21.26 -5.24 -12.25
C LEU A 113 -20.09 -5.13 -13.23
N LYS A 114 -19.70 -6.23 -13.88
CA LYS A 114 -18.66 -6.24 -14.91
C LYS A 114 -19.09 -5.53 -16.20
N SER A 115 -20.33 -5.70 -16.66
CA SER A 115 -20.87 -4.91 -17.79
C SER A 115 -20.97 -3.43 -17.44
N ASP A 116 -21.35 -3.11 -16.21
CA ASP A 116 -21.39 -1.75 -15.67
C ASP A 116 -20.01 -1.09 -15.60
N LYS A 117 -18.95 -1.88 -15.39
CA LYS A 117 -17.57 -1.40 -15.43
C LYS A 117 -17.11 -1.17 -16.87
N SER A 118 -17.50 -2.02 -17.82
CA SER A 118 -17.08 -1.88 -19.22
C SER A 118 -17.73 -0.67 -19.91
N SER A 119 -19.01 -0.39 -19.63
CA SER A 119 -19.68 0.84 -20.08
C SER A 119 -18.98 2.09 -19.52
N ARG A 120 -18.60 2.09 -18.24
CA ARG A 120 -17.86 3.20 -17.63
C ARG A 120 -16.43 3.36 -18.15
N LEU A 121 -15.78 2.28 -18.58
CA LEU A 121 -14.49 2.33 -19.29
C LEU A 121 -14.63 3.03 -20.65
N LYS A 122 -15.73 2.79 -21.38
CA LYS A 122 -16.04 3.53 -22.61
C LYS A 122 -16.30 5.00 -22.32
N LEU A 123 -17.03 5.33 -21.25
CA LEU A 123 -17.20 6.73 -20.81
C LEU A 123 -15.87 7.41 -20.48
N LYS A 124 -14.92 6.70 -19.86
CA LYS A 124 -13.57 7.24 -19.61
C LYS A 124 -12.82 7.58 -20.91
N LYS A 125 -12.94 6.74 -21.93
CA LYS A 125 -12.37 7.03 -23.27
C LYS A 125 -13.06 8.25 -23.89
N ARG A 126 -14.39 8.29 -23.88
CA ARG A 126 -15.15 9.43 -24.41
C ARG A 126 -14.81 10.74 -23.69
N TYR A 127 -14.65 10.70 -22.38
CA TYR A 127 -14.19 11.85 -21.59
C TYR A 127 -12.81 12.35 -22.04
N ALA A 128 -11.87 11.43 -22.28
CA ALA A 128 -10.55 11.79 -22.79
C ALA A 128 -10.59 12.37 -24.22
N GLU A 129 -11.47 11.82 -25.08
CA GLU A 129 -11.71 12.34 -26.43
C GLU A 129 -12.29 13.76 -26.38
N LEU A 130 -13.31 14.01 -25.54
CA LEU A 130 -13.92 15.33 -25.35
C LEU A 130 -12.91 16.37 -24.86
N LEU A 131 -12.03 15.99 -23.93
CA LEU A 131 -10.93 16.85 -23.50
C LEU A 131 -9.97 17.16 -24.66
N ASN A 132 -9.69 16.19 -25.53
CA ASN A 132 -8.82 16.42 -26.68
C ASN A 132 -9.48 17.33 -27.72
N GLU A 133 -10.76 17.11 -28.02
CA GLU A 133 -11.55 17.98 -28.90
C GLU A 133 -11.56 19.43 -28.40
N LYS A 134 -11.78 19.63 -27.09
CA LYS A 134 -11.71 20.96 -26.46
C LYS A 134 -10.32 21.59 -26.59
N ARG A 135 -9.27 20.82 -26.36
CA ARG A 135 -7.88 21.29 -26.49
C ARG A 135 -7.55 21.76 -27.90
N GLU A 136 -7.92 20.99 -28.91
CA GLU A 136 -7.66 21.37 -30.31
C GLU A 136 -8.41 22.65 -30.71
N ILE A 137 -9.64 22.83 -30.23
CA ILE A 137 -10.42 24.06 -30.45
C ILE A 137 -9.70 25.26 -29.80
N ILE A 138 -9.30 25.15 -28.53
CA ILE A 138 -8.62 26.24 -27.81
C ILE A 138 -7.26 26.57 -28.46
N LYS A 139 -6.49 25.55 -28.85
CA LYS A 139 -5.20 25.70 -29.54
C LYS A 139 -5.33 26.45 -30.87
N THR A 140 -6.43 26.21 -31.59
CA THR A 140 -6.68 26.87 -32.88
C THR A 140 -7.09 28.33 -32.71
N ILE A 141 -7.87 28.65 -31.67
CA ILE A 141 -8.41 30.01 -31.46
C ILE A 141 -7.40 30.90 -30.71
N TYR A 142 -6.69 30.35 -29.72
CA TYR A 142 -5.78 31.09 -28.85
C TYR A 142 -4.39 30.43 -28.78
N PRO A 143 -3.62 30.40 -29.88
CA PRO A 143 -2.33 29.69 -29.94
C PRO A 143 -1.27 30.27 -28.97
N GLY A 144 -1.33 31.57 -28.65
CA GLY A 144 -0.44 32.21 -27.68
C GLY A 144 -0.69 31.72 -26.26
N ILE A 145 -1.95 31.82 -25.80
CA ILE A 145 -2.39 31.37 -24.48
C ILE A 145 -2.15 29.85 -24.34
N TRP A 146 -2.42 29.07 -25.38
CA TRP A 146 -2.16 27.62 -25.38
C TRP A 146 -0.69 27.30 -25.15
N ARG A 147 0.24 28.03 -25.78
CA ARG A 147 1.68 27.81 -25.61
C ARG A 147 2.14 28.11 -24.18
N GLU A 148 1.60 29.15 -23.57
CA GLU A 148 1.90 29.50 -22.18
C GLU A 148 1.31 28.46 -21.20
N LEU A 149 0.07 28.02 -21.43
CA LEU A 149 -0.56 26.92 -20.69
C LEU A 149 0.25 25.62 -20.79
N GLU A 150 0.73 25.27 -21.98
CA GLU A 150 1.53 24.06 -22.22
C GLU A 150 2.86 24.15 -21.46
N LYS A 151 3.57 25.27 -21.57
CA LYS A 151 4.81 25.51 -20.81
C LYS A 151 4.59 25.40 -19.30
N ARG A 152 3.51 26.00 -18.76
CA ARG A 152 3.20 25.89 -17.31
C ARG A 152 2.79 24.48 -16.91
N ASN A 153 2.10 23.72 -17.78
CA ASN A 153 1.77 22.32 -17.50
C ASN A 153 3.02 21.44 -17.48
N GLU A 154 3.98 21.65 -18.40
CA GLU A 154 5.28 20.99 -18.35
C GLU A 154 6.02 21.30 -17.04
N GLU A 155 5.99 22.56 -16.60
CA GLU A 155 6.56 22.97 -15.31
C GLU A 155 5.85 22.31 -14.12
N ILE A 156 4.52 22.25 -14.12
CA ILE A 156 3.73 21.52 -13.11
C ILE A 156 4.10 20.04 -13.08
N ASP A 157 4.29 19.39 -14.24
CA ASP A 157 4.65 17.99 -14.31
C ASP A 157 6.06 17.73 -13.75
N CYS A 158 7.03 18.60 -14.06
CA CYS A 158 8.35 18.58 -13.44
C CYS A 158 8.26 18.77 -11.92
N LEU A 159 7.48 19.73 -11.43
CA LEU A 159 7.28 19.96 -10.00
C LEU A 159 6.59 18.78 -9.31
N LYS A 160 5.66 18.08 -9.97
CA LYS A 160 4.99 16.87 -9.44
C LYS A 160 5.95 15.69 -9.30
N LEU A 161 6.88 15.52 -10.25
CA LEU A 161 7.95 14.53 -10.14
C LEU A 161 8.86 14.87 -8.95
N LYS A 162 9.32 16.12 -8.84
CA LYS A 162 10.10 16.61 -7.71
C LYS A 162 9.40 16.41 -6.36
N LEU A 163 8.10 16.70 -6.30
CA LEU A 163 7.29 16.50 -5.09
C LEU A 163 7.19 15.03 -4.68
N LYS A 164 7.23 14.11 -5.64
CA LYS A 164 7.28 12.66 -5.37
C LYS A 164 8.64 12.26 -4.78
N GLU A 165 9.74 12.72 -5.38
CA GLU A 165 11.11 12.45 -4.90
C GLU A 165 11.30 12.96 -3.46
N ILE A 166 10.84 14.19 -3.17
CA ILE A 166 10.89 14.75 -1.81
C ILE A 166 10.09 13.89 -0.82
N LYS A 167 8.92 13.36 -1.21
CA LYS A 167 8.14 12.45 -0.34
C LYS A 167 8.87 11.16 -0.04
N GLU A 168 9.51 10.57 -1.05
CA GLU A 168 10.30 9.34 -0.90
C GLU A 168 11.49 9.57 0.05
N ALA A 169 12.18 10.72 -0.08
CA ALA A 169 13.24 11.14 0.83
C ALA A 169 12.73 11.36 2.26
N VAL A 170 11.61 12.07 2.46
CA VAL A 170 10.99 12.25 3.79
C VAL A 170 10.68 10.90 4.43
N PHE A 171 10.06 9.99 3.68
CA PHE A 171 9.71 8.66 4.19
C PHE A 171 10.95 7.85 4.59
N ALA A 172 12.01 7.87 3.77
CA ALA A 172 13.26 7.21 4.10
C ALA A 172 13.95 7.83 5.33
N GLY A 173 13.90 9.16 5.46
CA GLY A 173 14.41 9.90 6.62
C GLY A 173 13.65 9.57 7.90
N GLU A 174 12.32 9.56 7.88
CA GLU A 174 11.50 9.19 9.03
C GLU A 174 11.78 7.76 9.50
N ARG A 175 11.97 6.83 8.55
CA ARG A 175 12.38 5.46 8.86
C ARG A 175 13.76 5.41 9.51
N ALA A 176 14.71 6.21 9.02
CA ALA A 176 16.05 6.32 9.59
C ALA A 176 16.00 6.87 11.03
N SER A 177 15.27 7.96 11.26
CA SER A 177 15.08 8.54 12.61
C SER A 177 14.43 7.55 13.59
N ALA A 178 13.41 6.81 13.14
CA ALA A 178 12.77 5.80 13.99
C ALA A 178 13.72 4.67 14.40
N GLN A 179 14.64 4.25 13.53
CA GLN A 179 15.67 3.26 13.85
C GLN A 179 16.75 3.82 14.79
N VAL A 180 17.18 5.08 14.57
CA VAL A 180 18.09 5.77 15.48
C VAL A 180 17.52 5.82 16.90
N GLY A 181 16.24 6.17 17.05
CA GLY A 181 15.57 6.17 18.36
C GLY A 181 15.57 4.80 19.06
N LYS A 182 15.57 3.69 18.31
CA LYS A 182 15.72 2.33 18.88
C LYS A 182 17.16 2.09 19.33
N ILE A 183 18.14 2.42 18.48
CA ILE A 183 19.57 2.27 18.79
C ILE A 183 19.93 3.06 20.05
N GLN A 184 19.46 4.31 20.17
CA GLN A 184 19.67 5.15 21.36
C GLN A 184 19.17 4.47 22.63
N LYS A 185 17.97 3.87 22.61
CA LYS A 185 17.39 3.15 23.76
C LYS A 185 18.20 1.90 24.11
N THR A 186 18.65 1.14 23.11
CA THR A 186 19.44 -0.08 23.31
C THR A 186 20.83 0.25 23.86
N LEU A 187 21.50 1.27 23.31
CA LEU A 187 22.79 1.77 23.80
C LEU A 187 22.67 2.36 25.22
N GLN A 188 21.60 3.09 25.51
CA GLN A 188 21.32 3.59 26.87
C GLN A 188 21.17 2.44 27.86
N SER A 189 20.41 1.41 27.49
CA SER A 189 20.24 0.22 28.33
C SER A 189 21.58 -0.46 28.55
N ALA A 190 22.37 -0.66 27.49
CA ALA A 190 23.69 -1.27 27.57
C ALA A 190 24.68 -0.47 28.45
N ALA A 191 24.63 0.87 28.39
CA ALA A 191 25.43 1.74 29.23
C ALA A 191 25.06 1.63 30.72
N ASN A 192 23.75 1.58 31.04
CA ASN A 192 23.24 1.47 32.41
C ASN A 192 23.61 0.14 33.09
N TRP A 193 23.70 -0.96 32.31
CA TRP A 193 24.20 -2.24 32.81
C TRP A 193 25.71 -2.22 33.08
N GLY A 194 26.49 -1.39 32.38
CA GLY A 194 27.92 -1.19 32.62
C GLY A 194 28.25 -0.44 33.91
N THR A 195 27.35 0.44 34.37
CA THR A 195 27.51 1.16 35.65
C THR A 195 27.14 0.31 36.87
N LEU A 196 26.23 -0.67 36.71
CA LEU A 196 25.90 -1.65 37.76
C LEU A 196 27.10 -2.56 38.10
N ASP A 197 27.97 -2.84 37.13
CA ASP A 197 29.22 -3.61 37.33
C ASP A 197 30.21 -2.92 38.27
N MET A 198 30.20 -1.59 38.36
CA MET A 198 31.10 -0.84 39.25
C MET A 198 30.65 -0.85 40.72
N VAL A 199 29.41 -1.29 41.01
CA VAL A 199 28.81 -1.24 42.37
C VAL A 199 28.50 -2.64 42.92
N GLY A 200 28.35 -3.69 42.09
CA GLY A 200 27.70 -4.94 42.53
C GLY A 200 28.40 -6.29 42.28
N GLY A 201 29.55 -6.36 41.60
CA GLY A 201 30.33 -7.61 41.49
C GLY A 201 29.75 -8.72 40.58
N GLY A 202 30.30 -8.80 39.36
CA GLY A 202 30.69 -10.00 38.61
C GLY A 202 29.82 -11.27 38.62
N LEU A 203 28.97 -11.43 37.59
CA LEU A 203 28.81 -12.67 36.75
C LEU A 203 27.49 -12.61 35.94
N LEU A 204 26.40 -12.12 36.52
CA LEU A 204 25.09 -12.01 35.83
C LEU A 204 25.02 -10.82 34.86
N SER A 205 25.75 -9.74 35.14
CA SER A 205 25.87 -8.53 34.31
C SER A 205 26.48 -8.80 32.93
N SER A 206 27.39 -9.78 32.84
CA SER A 206 28.19 -10.04 31.64
C SER A 206 27.42 -10.69 30.48
N VAL A 207 26.35 -11.44 30.77
CA VAL A 207 25.51 -12.09 29.75
C VAL A 207 24.45 -11.13 29.22
N ALA A 208 23.77 -10.41 30.11
CA ALA A 208 22.79 -9.39 29.75
C ALA A 208 23.43 -8.26 28.92
N LYS A 209 24.63 -7.80 29.31
CA LYS A 209 25.42 -6.83 28.55
C LYS A 209 25.77 -7.36 27.16
N ARG A 210 26.27 -8.59 27.04
CA ARG A 210 26.59 -9.20 25.74
C ARG A 210 25.38 -9.32 24.82
N ASN A 211 24.20 -9.65 25.35
CA ASN A 211 22.98 -9.73 24.56
C ASN A 211 22.52 -8.34 24.07
N LYS A 212 22.56 -7.31 24.93
CA LYS A 212 22.21 -5.94 24.53
C LYS A 212 23.21 -5.32 23.57
N MET A 213 24.49 -5.69 23.67
CA MET A 213 25.49 -5.32 22.66
C MET A 213 25.21 -5.99 21.32
N ARG A 214 24.93 -7.30 21.29
CA ARG A 214 24.58 -7.96 20.02
C ARG A 214 23.33 -7.34 19.39
N GLU A 215 22.31 -7.07 20.19
CA GLU A 215 21.08 -6.42 19.75
C GLU A 215 21.32 -5.02 19.15
N ALA A 216 22.16 -4.20 19.80
CA ALA A 216 22.51 -2.90 19.23
C ALA A 216 23.31 -3.05 17.92
N GLN A 217 24.09 -4.13 17.74
CA GLN A 217 24.91 -4.36 16.55
C GLN A 217 24.03 -4.61 15.35
N ASP A 218 23.06 -5.50 15.54
CA ASP A 218 22.08 -5.85 14.53
C ASP A 218 21.26 -4.61 14.14
N GLN A 219 20.85 -3.81 15.14
CA GLN A 219 20.14 -2.54 14.91
C GLN A 219 20.99 -1.52 14.13
N ILE A 220 22.27 -1.38 14.44
CA ILE A 220 23.19 -0.48 13.74
C ILE A 220 23.40 -0.94 12.29
N HIS A 221 23.55 -2.24 12.05
CA HIS A 221 23.69 -2.80 10.71
C HIS A 221 22.43 -2.56 9.86
N ASP A 222 21.24 -2.81 10.41
CA ASP A 222 19.97 -2.51 9.74
C ASP A 222 19.79 -1.01 9.47
N PHE A 223 20.28 -0.18 10.38
CA PHE A 223 20.27 1.26 10.24
C PHE A 223 21.22 1.74 9.14
N GLN A 224 22.39 1.13 8.98
CA GLN A 224 23.29 1.43 7.86
C GLN A 224 22.59 1.28 6.51
N HIS A 225 21.83 0.19 6.31
CA HIS A 225 21.09 0.00 5.07
C HIS A 225 20.02 1.08 4.86
N THR A 226 19.30 1.43 5.92
CA THR A 226 18.24 2.46 5.85
C THR A 226 18.81 3.85 5.62
N LEU A 227 19.94 4.17 6.25
CA LEU A 227 20.61 5.45 6.07
C LEU A 227 21.18 5.59 4.66
N ARG A 228 21.76 4.52 4.10
CA ARG A 228 22.17 4.47 2.69
C ARG A 228 21.00 4.59 1.72
N LYS A 229 19.83 4.05 2.09
CA LYS A 229 18.61 4.30 1.31
C LYS A 229 18.23 5.78 1.37
N PHE A 230 18.11 6.37 2.56
CA PHE A 230 17.80 7.79 2.73
C PHE A 230 18.79 8.69 1.96
N SER A 231 20.08 8.37 2.04
CA SER A 231 21.16 8.98 1.26
C SER A 231 20.91 8.96 -0.26
N ARG A 232 20.42 7.85 -0.81
CA ARG A 232 20.11 7.75 -2.25
C ARG A 232 18.88 8.57 -2.61
N GLU A 233 17.79 8.44 -1.84
CA GLU A 233 16.58 9.24 -2.07
C GLU A 233 16.89 10.75 -1.98
N LEU A 234 17.81 11.17 -1.09
CA LEU A 234 18.28 12.55 -0.99
C LEU A 234 19.06 13.03 -2.23
N LYS A 235 19.78 12.14 -2.93
CA LYS A 235 20.48 12.48 -4.18
C LYS A 235 19.52 12.61 -5.36
N ASP A 236 18.41 11.88 -5.30
CA ASP A 236 17.38 11.92 -6.32
C ASP A 236 16.50 13.18 -6.17
N VAL A 237 16.58 13.89 -5.03
CA VAL A 237 16.02 15.23 -4.88
C VAL A 237 16.93 16.25 -5.57
N ASP A 238 16.35 17.00 -6.52
CA ASP A 238 16.92 18.09 -7.33
C ASP A 238 18.20 18.78 -6.79
N LEU A 239 19.21 18.95 -7.65
CA LEU A 239 20.57 19.38 -7.33
C LEU A 239 20.67 20.72 -6.57
N GLU A 240 19.78 21.68 -6.83
CA GLU A 240 19.75 22.95 -6.10
C GLU A 240 19.37 22.78 -4.63
N ILE A 241 18.52 21.80 -4.32
CA ILE A 241 18.15 21.45 -2.95
C ILE A 241 19.32 20.74 -2.25
N ILE A 242 20.08 19.90 -2.97
CA ILE A 242 21.25 19.20 -2.42
C ILE A 242 22.28 20.16 -1.81
N ILE A 243 22.55 21.25 -2.54
CA ILE A 243 23.54 22.27 -2.15
C ILE A 243 23.06 23.05 -0.92
N ASP A 244 21.79 23.47 -0.90
CA ASP A 244 21.22 24.26 0.21
C ASP A 244 20.99 23.40 1.48
N LEU A 245 20.84 22.09 1.32
CA LEU A 245 20.66 21.12 2.40
C LEU A 245 21.97 20.59 3.01
N GLY A 246 23.14 20.83 2.40
CA GLY A 246 24.41 20.28 2.87
C GLY A 246 24.46 18.74 2.84
N ILE A 247 23.84 18.14 1.82
CA ILE A 247 23.67 16.68 1.74
C ILE A 247 25.01 15.96 1.59
N ASP A 248 25.96 16.51 0.84
CA ASP A 248 27.29 15.89 0.66
C ASP A 248 28.04 15.75 2.00
N ASP A 249 27.92 16.73 2.89
CA ASP A 249 28.47 16.66 4.25
C ASP A 249 27.82 15.53 5.07
N PHE A 250 26.52 15.30 4.87
CA PHE A 250 25.80 14.22 5.53
C PHE A 250 26.21 12.84 5.00
N LEU A 251 26.37 12.71 3.69
CA LEU A 251 26.79 11.46 3.05
C LEU A 251 28.20 11.05 3.48
N GLY A 252 29.15 11.98 3.44
CA GLY A 252 30.51 11.73 3.92
C GLY A 252 30.54 11.41 5.42
N PHE A 253 29.68 12.07 6.22
CA PHE A 253 29.55 11.78 7.65
C PHE A 253 29.00 10.38 7.92
N ALA A 254 28.00 9.91 7.15
CA ALA A 254 27.40 8.59 7.32
C ALA A 254 28.43 7.47 7.11
N ASP A 255 29.24 7.55 6.06
CA ASP A 255 30.28 6.56 5.79
C ASP A 255 31.35 6.55 6.88
N TRP A 256 31.87 7.72 7.27
CA TRP A 256 32.81 7.86 8.39
C TRP A 256 32.24 7.35 9.73
N PHE A 257 30.96 7.62 10.01
CA PHE A 257 30.27 7.20 11.23
C PHE A 257 30.25 5.67 11.36
N PHE A 258 29.86 4.94 10.31
CA PHE A 258 29.80 3.48 10.39
C PHE A 258 31.18 2.83 10.45
N ASP A 259 32.16 3.39 9.74
CA ASP A 259 33.54 2.92 9.79
C ASP A 259 34.14 3.09 11.20
N GLY A 260 33.76 4.15 11.93
CA GLY A 260 34.22 4.39 13.30
C GLY A 260 33.46 3.60 14.38
N LEU A 261 32.15 3.39 14.19
CA LEU A 261 31.26 2.83 15.21
C LEU A 261 31.29 1.29 15.26
N LEU A 262 31.48 0.63 14.10
CA LEU A 262 31.45 -0.84 14.02
C LEU A 262 32.75 -1.52 14.46
N VAL A 263 33.86 -0.77 14.55
CA VAL A 263 35.20 -1.37 14.69
C VAL A 263 35.58 -1.74 16.13
N ASP A 264 35.09 -1.05 17.18
CA ASP A 264 35.62 -1.31 18.55
C ASP A 264 34.74 -0.85 19.73
N TRP A 265 33.45 -1.09 19.67
CA TRP A 265 32.45 -0.61 20.63
C TRP A 265 32.26 -1.44 21.91
N MET A 266 33.13 -2.42 22.18
CA MET A 266 32.98 -3.37 23.29
C MET A 266 33.42 -2.84 24.68
N VAL A 267 33.89 -1.59 24.76
CA VAL A 267 34.39 -0.93 26.00
C VAL A 267 33.52 0.27 26.37
N GLN A 268 33.39 0.57 27.67
CA GLN A 268 32.48 1.62 28.19
C GLN A 268 32.69 3.01 27.56
N SER A 269 33.94 3.42 27.36
CA SER A 269 34.26 4.69 26.69
C SER A 269 33.74 4.74 25.25
N LYS A 270 33.75 3.61 24.55
CA LYS A 270 33.29 3.50 23.17
C LYS A 270 31.76 3.45 23.07
N ILE A 271 31.05 2.90 24.07
CA ILE A 271 29.58 2.98 24.15
C ILE A 271 29.11 4.44 24.28
N ASN A 272 29.78 5.23 25.14
CA ASN A 272 29.44 6.64 25.32
C ASN A 272 29.70 7.43 24.03
N ASN A 273 30.85 7.22 23.39
CA ASN A 273 31.14 7.83 22.09
C ASN A 273 30.11 7.44 21.02
N ALA A 274 29.70 6.16 20.98
CA ALA A 274 28.67 5.69 20.06
C ALA A 274 27.32 6.39 20.31
N ARG A 275 26.94 6.59 21.57
CA ARG A 275 25.72 7.34 21.93
C ARG A 275 25.79 8.79 21.44
N ASP A 276 26.92 9.47 21.66
CA ASP A 276 27.08 10.87 21.24
C ASP A 276 27.03 11.00 19.71
N GLN A 277 27.69 10.09 18.99
CA GLN A 277 27.64 10.05 17.53
C GLN A 277 26.23 9.75 17.00
N VAL A 278 25.51 8.79 17.60
CA VAL A 278 24.12 8.47 17.23
C VAL A 278 23.18 9.65 17.50
N ASN A 279 23.36 10.38 18.60
CA ASN A 279 22.58 11.59 18.92
C ASN A 279 22.85 12.74 17.93
N SER A 280 24.13 12.92 17.55
CA SER A 280 24.50 13.88 16.51
C SER A 280 23.85 13.52 15.17
N LEU A 281 23.86 12.24 14.81
CA LEU A 281 23.26 11.76 13.58
C LEU A 281 21.73 11.90 13.58
N ASP A 282 21.06 11.61 14.69
CA ASP A 282 19.61 11.85 14.85
C ASP A 282 19.26 13.32 14.61
N SER A 283 20.05 14.23 15.21
CA SER A 283 19.86 15.67 15.04
C SER A 283 20.01 16.10 13.57
N LYS A 284 21.02 15.56 12.86
CA LYS A 284 21.22 15.81 11.42
C LYS A 284 20.07 15.27 10.58
N ILE A 285 19.62 14.03 10.83
CA ILE A 285 18.48 13.41 10.13
C ILE A 285 17.22 14.26 10.33
N ASN A 286 16.92 14.63 11.58
CA ASN A 286 15.73 15.43 11.89
C ASN A 286 15.78 16.82 11.24
N ASN A 287 16.95 17.46 11.19
CA ASN A 287 17.14 18.73 10.48
C ASN A 287 16.87 18.57 8.98
N LEU A 288 17.40 17.54 8.34
CA LEU A 288 17.16 17.25 6.92
C LEU A 288 15.67 16.98 6.64
N ILE A 289 15.01 16.14 7.45
CA ILE A 289 13.57 15.88 7.34
C ILE A 289 12.77 17.18 7.45
N ASN A 290 13.10 18.05 8.40
CA ASN A 290 12.40 19.32 8.57
C ASN A 290 12.56 20.22 7.34
N ARG A 291 13.76 20.30 6.76
CA ARG A 291 13.99 21.06 5.53
C ARG A 291 13.26 20.46 4.33
N LEU A 292 13.30 19.14 4.15
CA LEU A 292 12.52 18.44 3.12
C LEU A 292 11.01 18.70 3.26
N ARG A 293 10.48 18.74 4.48
CA ARG A 293 9.07 19.07 4.74
C ARG A 293 8.73 20.52 4.37
N MET A 294 9.66 21.46 4.55
CA MET A 294 9.48 22.84 4.11
C MET A 294 9.46 22.92 2.58
N GLU A 295 10.40 22.26 1.90
CA GLU A 295 10.44 22.18 0.44
C GLU A 295 9.23 21.47 -0.15
N LEU A 296 8.73 20.42 0.53
CA LEU A 296 7.49 19.74 0.15
C LEU A 296 6.29 20.70 0.17
N LYS A 297 6.16 21.52 1.23
CA LYS A 297 5.10 22.52 1.32
C LYS A 297 5.24 23.61 0.25
N ARG A 298 6.47 24.06 0.00
CA ARG A 298 6.77 25.08 -1.02
C ARG A 298 6.43 24.60 -2.42
N THR A 299 6.88 23.40 -2.77
CA THR A 299 6.61 22.76 -4.08
C THR A 299 5.11 22.53 -4.27
N ASP A 300 4.42 22.05 -3.22
CA ASP A 300 2.96 21.87 -3.25
C ASP A 300 2.21 23.19 -3.45
N SER A 301 2.68 24.28 -2.82
CA SER A 301 2.13 25.63 -3.03
C SER A 301 2.35 26.11 -4.46
N GLN A 302 3.57 25.98 -4.99
CA GLN A 302 3.89 26.37 -6.36
C GLN A 302 3.03 25.65 -7.41
N ILE A 303 2.81 24.34 -7.22
CA ILE A 303 1.91 23.56 -8.09
C ILE A 303 0.50 24.14 -8.03
N LYS A 304 -0.02 24.43 -6.82
CA LYS A 304 -1.36 25.01 -6.66
C LYS A 304 -1.48 26.38 -7.31
N ASP A 305 -0.48 27.23 -7.13
CA ASP A 305 -0.46 28.58 -7.71
C ASP A 305 -0.47 28.49 -9.25
N LEU A 306 0.35 27.64 -9.85
CA LEU A 306 0.37 27.41 -11.30
C LEU A 306 -0.95 26.79 -11.81
N GLU A 307 -1.52 25.83 -11.08
CA GLU A 307 -2.81 25.24 -11.41
C GLU A 307 -3.97 26.26 -11.33
N GLU A 308 -3.90 27.20 -10.39
CA GLU A 308 -4.87 28.30 -10.26
C GLU A 308 -4.73 29.30 -11.41
N ILE A 309 -3.50 29.69 -11.78
CA ILE A 309 -3.23 30.55 -12.94
C ILE A 309 -3.79 29.90 -14.22
N ASN A 310 -3.48 28.62 -14.46
CA ASN A 310 -3.97 27.90 -15.62
C ASN A 310 -5.51 27.81 -15.63
N ARG A 311 -6.14 27.60 -14.46
CA ARG A 311 -7.59 27.60 -14.35
C ARG A 311 -8.19 28.95 -14.71
N ASN A 312 -7.62 30.04 -14.21
CA ASN A 312 -8.10 31.39 -14.47
C ASN A 312 -7.96 31.77 -15.95
N GLU A 313 -6.88 31.38 -16.60
CA GLU A 313 -6.71 31.59 -18.04
C GLU A 313 -7.70 30.78 -18.88
N ILE A 314 -7.94 29.51 -18.52
CA ILE A 314 -8.96 28.71 -19.22
C ILE A 314 -10.34 29.35 -19.06
N ILE A 315 -10.70 29.84 -17.87
CA ILE A 315 -11.96 30.54 -17.64
C ILE A 315 -12.03 31.85 -18.45
N ALA A 316 -10.93 32.60 -18.56
CA ALA A 316 -10.89 33.81 -19.37
C ALA A 316 -11.14 33.49 -20.86
N VAL A 317 -10.45 32.46 -21.39
CA VAL A 317 -10.65 31.95 -22.74
C VAL A 317 -12.10 31.50 -22.98
N GLU A 318 -12.70 30.81 -22.02
CA GLU A 318 -14.10 30.37 -22.11
C GLU A 318 -15.11 31.53 -22.06
N ARG A 319 -14.79 32.63 -21.36
CA ARG A 319 -15.63 33.83 -21.30
C ARG A 319 -15.53 34.68 -22.56
N GLU A 320 -14.35 34.77 -23.15
CA GLU A 320 -14.07 35.56 -24.37
C GLU A 320 -14.50 34.84 -25.66
N SER A 321 -14.54 33.51 -25.65
CA SER A 321 -15.07 32.68 -26.75
C SER A 321 -16.57 32.86 -26.91
#